data_AF-A0A497KBA8-F1
#
_entry.id   AF-A0A497KBA8-F1
#
_cell.length_a   1.000
_cell.length_b   1.000
_cell.length_c   1.000
_cell.angle_alpha   90.00
_cell.angle_beta   90.00
_cell.angle_gamma   90.00
#
_symmetry.space_group_name_H-M   'P 1'
#
loop_
_entity.id
_entity.type
_entity.pdbx_description
1 polymer ?
#
loop_
_entity_poly.entity_id
_entity_poly.type
_entity_poly.pdbx_seq_one_letter_code
_entity_poly.pdbx_strand_id
1 'polypeptide(L)'
;MSLRDYLHEKAEESRHNETIGYLIIIIGSIFLIGGIIETVVVSENPEWFLFIPYEITGEVSSLVGLAFNFVGLVLLALGIALCIHYALERSWYMAELRRAQSREIEKMVKRRKRKPKG
;
A
#
# COMPACT_ATOMS: atom_id res chain seq x y z
N MET A 1 -21.31 -16.17 11.58
CA MET A 1 -20.85 -15.59 10.29
C MET A 1 -20.42 -16.73 9.38
N SER A 2 -20.79 -16.73 8.09
CA SER A 2 -20.31 -17.77 7.17
C SER A 2 -18.88 -17.49 6.73
N LEU A 3 -18.12 -18.52 6.35
CA LEU A 3 -16.75 -18.36 5.83
C LEU A 3 -16.71 -17.44 4.60
N ARG A 4 -17.79 -17.41 3.82
CA ARG A 4 -17.95 -16.51 2.67
C ARG A 4 -18.05 -15.05 3.11
N ASP A 5 -18.86 -14.77 4.13
CA ASP A 5 -19.05 -13.40 4.64
C ASP A 5 -17.75 -12.89 5.27
N TYR A 6 -17.03 -13.75 6.00
CA TYR A 6 -15.72 -13.43 6.58
C TYR A 6 -14.68 -13.10 5.50
N LEU A 7 -14.56 -13.92 4.46
CA LEU A 7 -13.61 -13.69 3.36
C LEU A 7 -13.95 -12.42 2.56
N HIS A 8 -15.24 -12.13 2.39
CA HIS A 8 -15.69 -10.91 1.71
C HIS A 8 -15.35 -9.66 2.54
N GLU A 9 -15.66 -9.68 3.84
CA GLU A 9 -15.35 -8.57 4.76
C GLU A 9 -13.84 -8.31 4.81
N LYS A 10 -13.01 -9.36 4.92
CA LYS A 10 -11.56 -9.21 4.91
C LYS A 10 -11.00 -8.68 3.60
N ALA A 11 -11.56 -9.07 2.47
CA ALA A 11 -11.13 -8.52 1.18
C ALA A 11 -11.51 -7.04 1.03
N GLU A 12 -12.63 -6.60 1.61
CA GLU A 12 -13.06 -5.21 1.63
C GLU A 12 -12.21 -4.35 2.59
N GLU A 13 -11.90 -4.87 3.77
CA GLU A 13 -10.97 -4.24 4.72
C GLU A 13 -9.58 -4.07 4.09
N SER A 14 -9.07 -5.11 3.42
CA SER A 14 -7.79 -5.05 2.72
C SER A 14 -7.78 -4.00 1.60
N ARG A 15 -8.87 -3.83 0.85
CA ARG A 15 -9.02 -2.74 -0.14
C ARG A 15 -8.99 -1.36 0.52
N HIS A 16 -9.63 -1.21 1.67
CA HIS A 16 -9.58 0.05 2.41
C HIS A 16 -8.16 0.36 2.89
N ASN A 17 -7.46 -0.63 3.43
CA ASN A 17 -6.08 -0.48 3.90
C ASN A 17 -5.09 -0.21 2.75
N GLU A 18 -5.32 -0.78 1.57
CA GLU A 18 -4.60 -0.44 0.34
C GLU A 18 -4.73 1.07 0.02
N THR A 19 -5.93 1.63 0.21
CA THR A 19 -6.19 3.07 0.02
C THR A 19 -5.41 3.92 1.02
N ILE A 20 -5.32 3.49 2.28
CA ILE A 20 -4.49 4.14 3.30
C ILE A 20 -3.01 4.11 2.88
N GLY A 21 -2.54 2.97 2.34
CA GLY A 21 -1.20 2.86 1.75
C GLY A 21 -0.94 3.92 0.67
N TYR A 22 -1.88 4.11 -0.26
CA TYR A 22 -1.76 5.16 -1.29
C TYR A 22 -1.72 6.57 -0.69
N LEU A 23 -2.52 6.85 0.35
CA LEU A 23 -2.47 8.16 1.02
C LEU A 23 -1.11 8.41 1.69
N ILE A 24 -0.52 7.39 2.31
CA ILE A 24 0.82 7.48 2.90
C ILE A 24 1.87 7.76 1.81
N ILE A 25 1.77 7.13 0.64
CA ILE A 25 2.65 7.40 -0.52
C ILE A 25 2.52 8.85 -0.97
N ILE A 26 1.29 9.37 -1.07
CA ILE A 26 1.04 10.76 -1.46
C ILE A 26 1.67 11.73 -0.45
N ILE A 27 1.45 11.51 0.85
CA ILE A 27 2.04 12.33 1.91
C ILE A 27 3.57 12.26 1.87
N GLY A 28 4.14 11.06 1.72
CA GLY A 28 5.59 10.87 1.57
C GLY A 28 6.16 11.60 0.36
N SER A 29 5.43 11.60 -0.77
CA SER A 29 5.81 12.35 -1.97
C SER A 29 5.82 13.85 -1.74
N ILE A 30 4.82 14.38 -1.01
CA ILE A 30 4.75 15.81 -0.66
C ILE A 30 5.93 16.21 0.21
N PHE A 31 6.26 15.42 1.23
CA PHE A 31 7.43 15.68 2.08
C PHE A 31 8.74 15.61 1.30
N LEU A 32 8.91 14.62 0.42
CA LEU A 32 10.11 14.49 -0.39
C LEU A 32 10.28 15.68 -1.35
N ILE A 33 9.24 16.04 -2.09
CA ILE A 33 9.29 17.20 -3.01
C ILE A 33 9.49 18.50 -2.22
N GLY A 34 8.79 18.66 -1.10
CA GLY A 34 8.94 19.81 -0.22
C GLY A 34 10.35 19.97 0.33
N GLY A 35 10.97 18.88 0.80
CA GLY A 35 12.34 18.87 1.28
C GLY A 35 13.35 19.20 0.19
N ILE A 36 13.20 18.62 -1.01
CA ILE A 36 14.04 18.93 -2.19
C ILE A 36 13.96 20.42 -2.52
N ILE A 37 12.75 20.98 -2.62
CA ILE A 37 12.54 22.39 -2.94
C ILE A 37 13.18 23.27 -1.88
N GLU A 38 12.96 22.96 -0.60
CA GLU A 38 13.48 23.75 0.51
C GLU A 38 15.01 23.78 0.50
N THR A 39 15.67 22.62 0.31
CA THR A 39 17.13 22.55 0.22
C THR A 39 17.67 23.28 -1.00
N VAL A 40 17.04 23.17 -2.18
CA VAL A 40 17.50 23.85 -3.41
C VAL A 40 17.30 25.36 -3.36
N VAL A 41 16.26 25.85 -2.68
CA VAL A 41 15.98 27.29 -2.57
C VAL A 41 16.87 27.94 -1.53
N VAL A 42 17.18 27.24 -0.43
CA VAL A 42 18.03 27.76 0.64
C VAL A 42 19.51 27.64 0.29
N SER A 43 19.90 26.59 -0.43
CA SER A 43 21.30 26.32 -0.77
C SER A 43 21.73 26.99 -2.06
N GLU A 44 22.85 27.72 -2.04
CA GLU A 44 23.45 28.26 -3.27
C GLU A 44 24.09 27.17 -4.15
N ASN A 45 24.67 26.13 -3.53
CA ASN A 45 25.33 25.02 -4.23
C ASN A 45 25.15 23.70 -3.43
N PRO A 46 23.97 23.07 -3.48
CA PRO A 46 23.73 21.84 -2.72
C PRO A 46 24.52 20.67 -3.32
N GLU A 47 25.03 19.80 -2.44
CA GLU A 47 25.53 18.49 -2.86
C GLU A 47 24.36 17.53 -3.11
N TRP A 48 24.61 16.48 -3.90
CA TRP A 48 23.56 15.55 -4.32
C TRP A 48 23.93 14.12 -3.98
N PHE A 49 23.03 13.42 -3.29
CA PHE A 49 23.06 11.98 -3.18
C PHE A 49 21.92 11.40 -4.01
N LEU A 50 22.25 10.82 -5.17
CA LEU A 50 21.28 10.39 -6.18
C LEU A 50 20.39 11.55 -6.65
N PHE A 51 19.17 11.63 -6.12
CA PHE A 51 18.16 12.66 -6.41
C PHE A 51 17.79 13.51 -5.19
N ILE A 52 18.53 13.36 -4.09
CA ILE A 52 18.29 14.08 -2.83
C ILE A 52 19.39 15.13 -2.67
N PRO A 53 19.06 16.42 -2.76
CA PRO A 53 19.98 17.48 -2.44
C PRO A 53 20.20 17.50 -0.92
N TYR A 54 21.42 17.77 -0.51
CA TYR A 54 21.76 18.01 0.88
C TYR A 54 22.80 19.11 0.97
N GLU A 55 22.69 19.90 2.03
CA GLU A 55 23.73 20.83 2.44
C GLU A 55 23.80 20.76 3.96
N ILE A 56 25.00 20.55 4.50
CA ILE A 56 25.22 20.51 5.95
C ILE A 56 25.81 21.86 6.33
N THR A 57 24.96 22.89 6.38
CA THR A 57 25.33 24.19 6.97
C THR A 57 24.92 24.21 8.44
N GLY A 58 25.52 25.12 9.22
CA GLY A 58 25.09 25.35 10.61
C GLY A 58 23.71 26.01 10.72
N GLU A 59 23.02 26.26 9.61
CA GLU A 59 21.73 26.93 9.56
C GLU A 59 20.58 25.93 9.67
N VAL A 60 19.59 26.29 10.50
CA VAL A 60 18.41 25.45 10.81
C VAL A 60 17.62 25.07 9.56
N SER A 61 17.54 25.96 8.57
CA SER A 61 16.81 25.72 7.32
C SER A 61 17.38 24.50 6.57
N SER A 62 18.69 24.39 6.41
CA SER A 62 19.29 23.23 5.72
C SER A 62 18.93 21.88 6.37
N LEU A 63 18.74 21.88 7.69
CA LEU A 63 18.36 20.70 8.46
C LEU A 63 16.91 20.29 8.25
N VAL A 64 16.01 21.26 8.00
CA VAL A 64 14.58 21.04 7.79
C VAL A 64 14.33 20.31 6.48
N GLY A 65 14.93 20.74 5.38
CA GLY A 65 14.80 20.07 4.08
C GLY A 65 15.33 18.64 4.12
N LEU A 66 16.47 18.43 4.77
CA LEU A 66 17.03 17.10 4.99
C LEU A 66 16.06 16.21 5.78
N ALA A 67 15.48 16.74 6.87
CA ALA A 67 14.50 16.01 7.67
C ALA A 67 13.24 15.66 6.86
N PHE A 68 12.74 16.58 6.04
CA PHE A 68 11.60 16.33 5.16
C PHE A 68 11.91 15.27 4.11
N ASN A 69 13.11 15.28 3.53
CA ASN A 69 13.55 14.24 2.60
C ASN A 69 13.60 12.85 3.27
N PHE A 70 14.13 12.75 4.48
CA PHE A 70 14.17 11.50 5.24
C PHE A 70 12.76 11.00 5.59
N VAL A 71 11.89 11.87 6.11
CA VAL A 71 10.49 11.51 6.41
C VAL A 71 9.77 11.08 5.14
N GLY A 72 9.93 11.82 4.04
CA GLY A 72 9.35 11.51 2.74
C GLY A 72 9.75 10.13 2.24
N LEU A 73 11.05 9.80 2.29
CA LEU A 73 11.58 8.49 1.92
C LEU A 73 11.00 7.35 2.78
N VAL A 74 10.97 7.52 4.10
CA VAL A 74 10.45 6.50 5.00
C VAL A 74 8.97 6.26 4.74
N LEU A 75 8.17 7.33 4.59
CA LEU A 75 6.75 7.22 4.27
C LEU A 75 6.52 6.57 2.91
N LEU A 76 7.31 6.92 1.89
CA LEU A 76 7.23 6.26 0.57
C LEU A 76 7.51 4.76 0.67
N ALA A 77 8.59 4.36 1.35
CA ALA A 77 8.94 2.96 1.51
C ALA A 77 7.86 2.18 2.28
N LEU A 78 7.36 2.73 3.38
CA LEU A 78 6.28 2.12 4.17
C LEU A 78 4.97 2.05 3.39
N GLY A 79 4.59 3.13 2.70
CA GLY A 79 3.38 3.17 1.89
C GLY A 79 3.39 2.13 0.77
N ILE A 80 4.51 2.00 0.05
CA ILE A 80 4.69 0.96 -0.97
C ILE A 80 4.60 -0.44 -0.37
N ALA A 81 5.29 -0.68 0.76
CA ALA A 81 5.25 -1.97 1.45
C ALA A 81 3.82 -2.34 1.87
N LEU A 82 3.06 -1.39 2.41
CA LEU A 82 1.66 -1.58 2.80
C LEU A 82 0.76 -1.87 1.58
N CYS A 83 0.91 -1.11 0.48
CA CYS A 83 0.15 -1.37 -0.73
C CYS A 83 0.40 -2.78 -1.27
N ILE A 84 1.65 -3.23 -1.33
CA ILE A 84 2.00 -4.59 -1.77
C ILE A 84 1.40 -5.61 -0.81
N HIS A 85 1.55 -5.41 0.50
CA HIS A 85 1.03 -6.32 1.52
C HIS A 85 -0.48 -6.51 1.39
N TYR A 86 -1.25 -5.42 1.35
CA TYR A 86 -2.70 -5.48 1.24
C TYR A 86 -3.18 -5.95 -0.13
N ALA A 87 -2.49 -5.61 -1.22
CA ALA A 87 -2.82 -6.14 -2.54
C ALA A 87 -2.68 -7.67 -2.59
N LEU A 88 -1.60 -8.22 -2.00
CA LEU A 88 -1.38 -9.66 -1.90
C LEU A 88 -2.45 -10.33 -1.02
N GLU A 89 -2.75 -9.74 0.14
CA GLU A 89 -3.76 -10.25 1.07
C GLU A 89 -5.16 -10.32 0.41
N ARG A 90 -5.58 -9.23 -0.24
CA ARG A 90 -6.82 -9.16 -1.01
C ARG A 90 -6.88 -10.20 -2.12
N SER A 91 -5.78 -10.41 -2.84
CA SER A 91 -5.71 -11.41 -3.90
C SER A 91 -5.91 -12.83 -3.36
N TRP A 92 -5.33 -13.10 -2.19
CA TRP A 92 -5.44 -14.39 -1.51
C TRP A 92 -6.87 -14.64 -1.02
N TYR A 93 -7.49 -13.67 -0.34
CA TYR A 93 -8.87 -13.78 0.11
C TYR A 93 -9.86 -14.02 -1.03
N MET A 94 -9.71 -13.30 -2.15
CA MET A 94 -10.56 -13.49 -3.32
C MET A 94 -10.34 -14.84 -4.00
N ALA A 95 -9.10 -15.34 -4.02
CA ALA A 95 -8.80 -16.68 -4.55
C ALA A 95 -9.47 -17.77 -3.69
N GLU A 96 -9.41 -17.64 -2.36
CA GLU A 96 -10.02 -18.60 -1.44
C GLU A 96 -11.56 -18.54 -1.50
N LEU A 97 -12.14 -17.34 -1.64
CA LEU A 97 -13.58 -17.15 -1.84
C LEU A 97 -14.06 -17.88 -3.10
N ARG A 98 -13.34 -17.73 -4.22
CA ARG A 98 -13.64 -18.44 -5.48
C ARG A 98 -13.56 -19.95 -5.31
N ARG A 99 -12.54 -20.46 -4.61
CA ARG A 99 -12.38 -21.90 -4.34
C ARG A 99 -13.53 -22.45 -3.50
N ALA A 100 -13.97 -21.72 -2.47
CA ALA A 100 -15.11 -22.10 -1.65
C ALA A 100 -16.40 -22.20 -2.48
N GLN A 101 -16.65 -21.20 -3.34
CA GLN A 101 -17.80 -21.21 -4.26
C GLN A 101 -17.74 -22.38 -5.24
N SER A 102 -16.59 -22.63 -5.87
CA SER A 102 -16.44 -23.76 -6.80
C SER A 102 -16.72 -25.11 -6.12
N ARG A 103 -16.25 -25.30 -4.88
CA ARG A 103 -16.52 -26.51 -4.09
C ARG A 103 -18.01 -26.67 -3.76
N GLU A 104 -18.71 -25.58 -3.44
CA GLU A 104 -20.16 -25.62 -3.21
C GLU A 104 -20.93 -25.98 -4.48
N ILE A 105 -20.58 -25.36 -5.62
CA ILE A 105 -21.18 -25.66 -6.93
C ILE A 105 -20.95 -27.13 -7.30
N GLU A 106 -19.73 -27.65 -7.13
CA GLU A 106 -19.42 -29.05 -7.42
C GLU A 106 -20.24 -30.01 -6.56
N LYS A 107 -20.40 -29.71 -5.26
CA LYS A 107 -21.26 -30.48 -4.36
C LYS A 107 -22.72 -30.44 -4.80
N MET A 108 -23.23 -29.29 -5.23
CA MET A 108 -24.60 -29.14 -5.75
C MET A 108 -24.81 -29.94 -7.05
N VAL A 109 -23.85 -29.91 -7.97
CA VAL A 109 -23.89 -30.70 -9.21
C VAL A 109 -23.87 -32.20 -8.90
N LYS A 110 -22.98 -32.66 -8.01
CA LYS A 110 -22.95 -34.06 -7.57
C LYS A 110 -24.26 -34.49 -6.90
N ARG A 111 -24.86 -33.63 -6.07
CA ARG A 111 -26.18 -33.89 -5.45
C ARG A 111 -27.30 -33.96 -6.49
N ARG A 112 -27.33 -33.08 -7.50
CA ARG A 112 -28.31 -33.14 -8.60
C ARG A 112 -28.17 -34.42 -9.43
N LYS A 113 -26.96 -34.86 -9.74
CA LYS A 113 -26.72 -36.13 -10.46
C LYS A 113 -27.14 -37.37 -9.68
N ARG A 114 -27.21 -37.30 -8.35
CA ARG A 114 -27.62 -38.41 -7.46
C ARG A 114 -29.12 -38.48 -7.19
N LYS A 115 -29.92 -37.48 -7.58
CA LYS A 115 -31.38 -37.59 -7.53
C LYS A 115 -31.85 -38.34 -8.80
N PRO A 116 -32.41 -39.56 -8.69
CA PRO A 116 -33.01 -40.21 -9.84
C PRO A 116 -34.17 -39.35 -10.35
N LYS A 117 -34.30 -39.24 -11.68
CA LYS A 117 -35.51 -38.71 -12.32
C LYS A 117 -36.62 -39.74 -12.06
N GLY A 118 -37.39 -39.52 -11.00
CA GLY A 118 -38.70 -40.15 -10.80
C GLY A 118 -39.75 -39.37 -11.56
#